data_AF-A0A8X6SFI0-F1
#
_entry.id   AF-A0A8X6SFI0-F1
#
_cell.length_a   1.000
_cell.length_b   1.000
_cell.length_c   1.000
_cell.angle_alpha   90.00
_cell.angle_beta   90.00
_cell.angle_gamma   90.00
#
_symmetry.space_group_name_H-M   'P 1'
#
loop_
_entity.id
_entity.type
_entity.pdbx_description
1 polymer ?
#
loop_
_entity_poly.entity_id
_entity_poly.type
_entity_poly.pdbx_seq_one_letter_code
_entity_poly.pdbx_strand_id
1 'polypeptide(L)' 'MLLNVIQGPTNFLDLKTVDGQEFETFRQVCEKLGLLEDDNHRDATMEEAVLCRSPSQIRELFAILICTCGLSNPLQLWD' A
#
# COMPACT_ATOMS: atom_id res chain seq x y z
N MET A 1 -8.41 6.46 6.86
CA MET A 1 -9.89 6.35 7.04
C MET A 1 -10.56 7.18 5.95
N LEU A 2 -11.32 6.57 5.04
CA LEU A 2 -11.97 7.26 3.91
C LEU A 2 -13.13 8.18 4.32
N LEU A 3 -13.91 7.77 5.33
CA LEU A 3 -15.09 8.48 5.81
C LEU A 3 -14.80 9.89 6.36
N ASN A 4 -13.56 10.14 6.79
CA ASN A 4 -13.15 11.46 7.30
C ASN A 4 -12.64 12.38 6.19
N VAL A 5 -12.43 11.84 4.98
CA VAL A 5 -11.73 12.53 3.87
C VAL A 5 -12.69 12.85 2.74
N ILE A 6 -13.59 11.92 2.42
CA ILE A 6 -14.65 12.13 1.42
C ILE A 6 -15.83 12.83 2.10
N GLN A 7 -16.17 14.04 1.65
CA GLN A 7 -17.27 14.83 2.22
C GLN A 7 -18.63 14.39 1.67
N GLY A 8 -19.59 14.15 2.57
CA GLY A 8 -20.98 13.87 2.23
C GLY A 8 -21.25 12.60 1.40
N PRO A 9 -20.53 11.47 1.58
CA PRO A 9 -20.86 10.25 0.87
C PRO A 9 -22.26 9.79 1.26
N THR A 10 -23.14 9.64 0.28
CA THR A 10 -24.52 9.17 0.45
C THR A 10 -24.65 7.67 0.20
N ASN A 11 -23.67 7.08 -0.49
CA ASN A 11 -23.61 5.66 -0.81
C ASN A 11 -22.15 5.17 -0.91
N PHE A 12 -21.96 3.85 -1.01
CA PHE A 12 -20.62 3.24 -1.10
C PHE A 12 -19.87 3.57 -2.41
N LEU A 13 -20.59 3.91 -3.48
CA LEU A 13 -20.00 4.33 -4.75
C LEU A 13 -19.36 5.72 -4.63
N ASP A 14 -19.98 6.60 -3.85
CA ASP A 14 -19.41 7.93 -3.55
C ASP A 14 -18.06 7.78 -2.81
N LEU A 15 -17.94 6.77 -1.94
CA LEU A 15 -16.67 6.43 -1.28
C LEU A 15 -15.62 5.83 -2.24
N LYS A 16 -16.04 5.40 -3.43
CA LYS A 16 -15.16 4.90 -4.48
C LYS A 16 -14.84 5.95 -5.54
N THR A 17 -15.35 7.15 -5.41
CA THR A 17 -15.21 8.20 -6.41
C THR A 17 -14.37 9.35 -5.86
N VAL A 18 -13.28 9.68 -6.54
CA VAL A 18 -12.40 10.83 -6.20
C VAL A 18 -12.22 11.67 -7.45
N ASP A 19 -12.45 12.98 -7.35
CA ASP A 19 -12.36 13.93 -8.48
C ASP A 19 -13.17 13.53 -9.73
N GLY A 20 -14.30 12.85 -9.55
CA GLY A 20 -15.15 12.36 -10.64
C GLY A 20 -14.68 11.07 -11.31
N GLN A 21 -13.60 10.45 -10.80
CA GLN A 21 -13.13 9.14 -11.23
C GLN A 21 -13.56 8.07 -10.22
N GLU A 22 -14.29 7.06 -10.70
CA GLU A 22 -14.62 5.87 -9.91
C GLU A 22 -13.45 4.88 -9.91
N PHE A 23 -13.14 4.35 -8.73
CA PHE A 23 -12.12 3.34 -8.51
C PHE A 23 -12.76 1.99 -8.20
N GLU A 24 -12.06 0.90 -8.53
CA GLU A 24 -12.61 -0.45 -8.39
C GLU A 24 -12.60 -0.92 -6.95
N THR A 25 -11.61 -0.48 -6.16
CA THR A 25 -11.47 -0.84 -4.74
C THR A 25 -11.30 0.39 -3.85
N PHE A 26 -11.77 0.30 -2.60
CA PHE A 26 -11.52 1.34 -1.58
C PHE A 26 -10.04 1.59 -1.33
N ARG A 27 -9.18 0.60 -1.63
CA ARG A 27 -7.74 0.74 -1.51
C ARG A 27 -7.17 1.72 -2.53
N GLN A 28 -7.55 1.60 -3.81
CA GLN A 28 -7.15 2.56 -4.84
C GLN A 28 -7.59 4.00 -4.52
N VAL A 29 -8.76 4.15 -3.90
CA VAL A 29 -9.24 5.45 -3.39
C VAL A 29 -8.31 5.97 -2.30
N CYS A 30 -7.93 5.12 -1.33
CA CYS A 30 -6.97 5.49 -0.29
C CYS A 30 -5.58 5.85 -0.88
N GLU A 31 -5.11 5.12 -1.90
CA GLU A 31 -3.85 5.42 -2.61
C GLU A 31 -3.93 6.78 -3.30
N LYS A 32 -5.02 7.04 -4.05
CA LYS A 32 -5.27 8.32 -4.74
C LYS A 32 -5.35 9.50 -3.77
N LEU A 33 -5.91 9.28 -2.58
CA LEU A 33 -6.02 10.27 -1.52
C LEU A 33 -4.74 10.41 -0.67
N GLY A 34 -3.68 9.65 -0.96
CA GLY A 34 -2.43 9.65 -0.19
C GLY A 34 -2.62 9.20 1.27
N LEU A 35 -3.63 8.38 1.54
CA LEU A 35 -3.95 7.88 2.88
C LEU A 35 -3.20 6.60 3.23
N LEU A 36 -2.52 6.01 2.25
CA LEU A 36 -1.61 4.89 2.43
C LEU A 36 -0.20 5.46 2.38
N GLU A 37 0.66 4.99 3.29
CA GLU A 37 2.08 5.28 3.19
C GLU A 37 2.59 4.75 1.85
N ASP A 38 3.33 5.60 1.13
CA ASP A 38 3.83 5.31 -0.20
C ASP A 38 4.71 4.04 -0.14
N ASP A 39 4.26 2.96 -0.79
CA ASP A 39 4.94 1.66 -0.76
C ASP A 39 6.39 1.74 -1.31
N ASN A 40 6.73 2.84 -2.00
CA ASN A 40 8.04 3.15 -2.59
C ASN A 40 9.25 3.03 -1.64
N HIS A 41 9.12 3.35 -0.36
CA HIS A 41 10.25 3.24 0.57
C HIS A 41 10.64 1.78 0.86
N ARG A 42 9.71 0.86 0.64
CA ARG A 42 9.82 -0.55 1.01
C ARG A 42 10.55 -1.33 -0.07
N ASP A 43 10.26 -1.01 -1.33
CA ASP A 43 10.96 -1.53 -2.51
C ASP A 43 12.44 -1.16 -2.45
N ALA A 44 12.75 0.12 -2.18
CA ALA A 44 14.13 0.58 -2.01
C ALA A 44 14.85 -0.15 -0.85
N THR A 45 14.16 -0.37 0.28
CA THR A 45 14.73 -1.12 1.42
C THR A 45 15.02 -2.57 1.05
N MET A 46 14.18 -3.19 0.22
CA MET A 46 14.36 -4.56 -0.25
C MET A 46 15.50 -4.67 -1.27
N GLU A 47 15.58 -3.75 -2.22
CA GLU A 47 16.70 -3.65 -3.18
C GLU A 47 18.05 -3.47 -2.47
N GLU A 48 18.14 -2.58 -1.49
CA GLU A 48 19.37 -2.42 -0.69
C GLU A 48 19.73 -3.67 0.10
N ALA A 49 18.71 -4.37 0.65
CA ALA A 49 18.92 -5.61 1.38
C ALA A 49 19.45 -6.73 0.48
N VAL A 50 18.99 -6.82 -0.78
CA VAL A 50 19.51 -7.78 -1.76
C VAL A 50 20.99 -7.55 -2.05
N LEU A 51 21.44 -6.29 -2.08
CA LEU A 51 22.84 -5.94 -2.34
C LEU A 51 23.77 -6.21 -1.14
N CYS A 52 23.25 -6.14 0.09
CA CYS A 52 24.08 -6.12 1.31
C CYS A 52 23.89 -7.32 2.25
N ARG A 53 22.85 -8.14 2.09
CA ARG A 53 22.46 -9.16 3.08
C ARG A 53 22.43 -10.57 2.52
N SER A 54 22.47 -11.56 3.42
CA SER A 54 22.34 -12.96 3.03
C SER A 54 20.88 -13.32 2.70
N PRO A 55 20.63 -14.37 1.88
CA PRO A 55 19.28 -14.80 1.52
C PRO A 55 18.37 -15.15 2.70
N SER A 56 18.92 -15.55 3.86
CA SER A 56 18.12 -15.77 5.08
C SER A 56 17.63 -14.45 5.68
N GLN A 57 18.48 -13.41 5.71
CA GLN A 57 18.14 -12.11 6.26
C GLN A 57 17.13 -11.35 5.39
N ILE A 58 17.19 -11.54 4.07
CA ILE A 58 16.22 -10.97 3.13
C ILE A 58 14.82 -11.55 3.39
N ARG A 59 14.70 -12.87 3.56
CA ARG A 59 13.41 -13.53 3.89
C ARG A 59 12.84 -13.09 5.23
N GLU A 60 13.71 -12.90 6.22
CA GLU A 60 13.30 -12.38 7.54
C GLU A 60 12.79 -10.94 7.43
N LEU A 61 13.51 -10.07 6.70
CA LEU A 61 13.08 -8.70 6.44
C LEU A 61 11.74 -8.65 5.70
N PHE A 62 11.54 -9.52 4.71
CA PHE A 62 10.28 -9.63 3.96
C PHE A 62 9.13 -10.03 4.90
N ALA A 63 9.34 -11.01 5.79
CA ALA A 63 8.34 -11.41 6.77
C ALA A 63 8.00 -10.28 7.75
N ILE A 64 8.99 -9.52 8.21
CA ILE A 64 8.77 -8.33 9.05
C ILE A 64 7.93 -7.31 8.30
N LEU A 65 8.30 -6.99 7.05
CA LEU A 65 7.57 -6.05 6.20
C LEU A 65 6.10 -6.45 5.98
N ILE A 66 5.82 -7.75 5.77
CA ILE A 66 4.44 -8.27 5.69
C ILE A 66 3.70 -8.03 7.01
N CYS A 67 4.30 -8.43 8.13
CA CYS A 67 3.64 -8.43 9.43
C CYS A 67 3.39 -7.02 9.98
N THR A 68 4.31 -6.08 9.74
CA THR A 68 4.29 -4.78 10.44
C THR A 68 3.63 -3.68 9.65
N CYS A 69 3.54 -3.80 8.33
CA CYS A 69 3.22 -2.65 7.49
C CYS A 69 2.02 -2.84 6.59
N GLY A 70 1.29 -3.95 6.72
CA GLY A 70 0.05 -4.16 5.99
C GLY A 70 0.24 -4.06 4.48
N LEU A 71 1.15 -4.88 3.93
CA LEU A 71 1.45 -4.87 2.50
C LEU A 71 0.19 -5.01 1.66
N SER A 72 -0.10 -3.91 1.00
CA SER A 72 -0.85 -3.77 -0.23
C SER A 72 -0.82 -5.02 -1.12
N ASN A 73 0.37 -5.37 -1.63
CA ASN A 73 0.56 -6.49 -2.54
C ASN A 73 1.93 -7.15 -2.27
N PRO A 74 2.01 -8.14 -1.39
CA PRO A 74 3.29 -8.74 -1.01
C PRO A 74 3.98 -9.50 -2.15
N LEU A 75 3.27 -9.88 -3.21
CA LEU A 75 3.86 -10.51 -4.39
C LEU A 75 4.66 -9.50 -5.22
N GLN A 76 4.17 -8.26 -5.37
CA GLN A 76 4.89 -7.21 -6.08
C GLN A 76 6.22 -6.83 -5.43
N LEU A 77 6.35 -7.00 -4.11
CA LEU A 77 7.59 -6.72 -3.38
C LEU A 77 8.62 -7.86 -3.52
N TRP A 78 8.18 -9.07 -3.88
CA TRP A 78 9.03 -10.26 -3.94
C TRP A 78 9.53 -10.58 -5.34
N ASP A 79 8.75 -10.26 -6.38
CA ASP A 79 9.11 -10.44 -7.79
C ASP A 79 10.15 -9.41 -8.28
#